data_AF-A0A9D2KYG7-F1
#
_entry.id   AF-A0A9D2KYG7-F1
#
_cell.length_a   1.000
_cell.length_b   1.000
_cell.length_c   1.000
_cell.angle_alpha   90.00
_cell.angle_beta   90.00
_cell.angle_gamma   90.00
#
_symmetry.space_group_name_H-M   'P 1'
#
loop_
_entity.id
_entity.type
_entity.pdbx_description
1 polymer ?
#
loop_
_entity_poly.entity_id
_entity_poly.type
_entity_poly.pdbx_seq_one_letter_code
_entity_poly.pdbx_strand_id
1 'polypeptide(L)'
;MKFYLLMIAIFTLTACSSNKDSNSISLSEEANTTQQKHSEYYESATDSEIQTADTPTDYSEYLELSSQDIFQPEDYTGYVITDNPGTRVFIFSQDGTQTYKVIFVKNEQRLKVIDLINNELIMDNSIN
;
A
#
# COMPACT_ATOMS: atom_id res chain seq x y z
N MET A 1 -32.55 8.61 -44.94
CA MET A 1 -31.08 8.81 -44.81
C MET A 1 -30.42 7.55 -45.38
N LYS A 2 -29.50 7.70 -46.35
CA LYS A 2 -28.95 6.58 -47.12
C LYS A 2 -27.99 5.76 -46.25
N PHE A 3 -28.22 4.45 -46.20
CA PHE A 3 -27.36 3.43 -45.60
C PHE A 3 -26.20 3.17 -46.57
N TYR A 4 -24.96 3.35 -46.14
CA TYR A 4 -23.79 2.89 -46.89
C TYR A 4 -23.08 1.79 -46.12
N LEU A 5 -22.81 0.74 -46.89
CA LEU A 5 -22.30 -0.57 -46.55
C LEU A 5 -20.80 -0.62 -46.86
N LEU A 6 -20.04 -1.30 -46.01
CA LEU A 6 -18.80 -2.05 -46.28
C LEU A 6 -17.50 -1.28 -46.58
N MET A 7 -16.45 -1.53 -45.78
CA MET A 7 -15.27 -2.29 -46.23
C MET A 7 -14.38 -2.75 -45.06
N ILE A 8 -14.00 -4.02 -45.14
CA ILE A 8 -13.15 -4.80 -44.25
C ILE A 8 -11.67 -4.51 -44.55
N ALA A 9 -10.80 -4.51 -43.54
CA ALA A 9 -9.40 -4.90 -43.72
C ALA A 9 -8.86 -5.55 -42.43
N ILE A 10 -8.63 -6.85 -42.50
CA ILE A 10 -7.94 -7.67 -41.50
C ILE A 10 -6.45 -7.62 -41.84
N PHE A 11 -5.58 -7.28 -40.89
CA PHE A 11 -4.16 -7.59 -40.94
C PHE A 11 -3.82 -8.52 -39.77
N THR A 12 -3.79 -9.82 -40.06
CA THR A 12 -3.15 -10.83 -39.21
C THR A 12 -1.64 -10.79 -39.46
N LEU A 13 -0.86 -10.44 -38.45
CA LEU A 13 0.59 -10.66 -38.46
C LEU A 13 0.88 -11.88 -37.58
N THR A 14 0.88 -13.05 -38.22
CA THR A 14 1.57 -14.25 -37.72
C THR A 14 3.03 -14.12 -38.10
N ALA A 15 3.91 -13.90 -37.12
CA ALA A 15 5.35 -14.03 -37.28
C ALA A 15 5.85 -15.21 -36.43
N CYS A 16 5.80 -16.41 -37.00
CA CYS A 16 6.57 -17.55 -36.51
C CYS A 16 7.95 -17.51 -37.18
N SER A 17 9.00 -17.22 -36.41
CA SER A 17 10.39 -17.44 -36.81
C SER A 17 10.79 -18.88 -36.48
N SER A 18 11.57 -19.50 -37.37
CA SER A 18 11.83 -20.94 -37.45
C SER A 18 13.15 -21.35 -36.77
N ASN A 19 13.04 -22.33 -35.87
CA ASN A 19 13.96 -23.38 -35.37
C ASN A 19 15.50 -23.20 -35.31
N LYS A 20 16.06 -23.43 -34.11
CA LYS A 20 17.03 -24.52 -33.77
C LYS A 20 17.25 -24.65 -32.26
N ASP A 21 17.33 -25.90 -31.78
CA ASP A 21 17.33 -26.35 -30.38
C ASP A 21 18.52 -25.91 -29.50
N SER A 22 18.27 -25.55 -28.23
CA SER A 22 18.97 -26.04 -27.02
C SER A 22 18.58 -25.25 -25.74
N ASN A 23 17.93 -25.96 -24.80
CA ASN A 23 17.95 -25.83 -23.33
C ASN A 23 18.18 -24.44 -22.67
N SER A 24 17.12 -23.82 -22.11
CA SER A 24 17.06 -23.34 -20.71
C SER A 24 15.82 -22.47 -20.44
N ILE A 25 14.98 -22.91 -19.51
CA ILE A 25 14.30 -22.12 -18.46
C ILE A 25 13.48 -20.88 -18.90
N SER A 26 12.16 -21.12 -18.98
CA SER A 26 11.11 -20.45 -18.19
C SER A 26 10.78 -18.97 -18.42
N LEU A 27 9.57 -18.76 -18.96
CA LEU A 27 8.57 -17.74 -18.64
C LEU A 27 8.93 -16.27 -18.92
N SER A 28 8.33 -15.75 -19.99
CA SER A 28 7.86 -14.36 -20.05
C SER A 28 6.58 -14.30 -20.87
N GLU A 29 5.46 -14.52 -20.20
CA GLU A 29 4.19 -13.97 -20.64
C GLU A 29 4.03 -12.63 -19.91
N GLU A 30 3.98 -11.57 -20.69
CA GLU A 30 3.45 -10.28 -20.28
C GLU A 30 1.98 -10.47 -19.88
N ALA A 31 1.77 -10.85 -18.62
CA ALA A 31 0.50 -10.67 -17.97
C ALA A 31 0.37 -9.18 -17.64
N ASN A 32 -0.24 -8.43 -18.56
CA ASN A 32 -0.89 -7.17 -18.26
C ASN A 32 -1.94 -7.44 -17.17
N THR A 33 -1.47 -7.42 -15.93
CA THR A 33 -2.32 -7.47 -14.75
C THR A 33 -2.91 -6.08 -14.62
N THR A 34 -4.08 -5.91 -15.23
CA THR A 34 -5.07 -4.95 -14.77
C THR A 34 -5.20 -5.18 -13.27
N GLN A 35 -4.50 -4.36 -12.48
CA GLN A 35 -4.65 -4.33 -11.04
C GLN A 35 -6.09 -3.89 -10.78
N GLN A 36 -6.95 -4.86 -10.57
CA GLN A 36 -8.27 -4.69 -10.06
C GLN A 36 -8.09 -4.00 -8.69
N LYS A 37 -8.27 -2.68 -8.66
CA LYS A 37 -8.28 -1.87 -7.44
C LYS A 37 -9.39 -2.39 -6.54
N HIS A 38 -9.07 -3.39 -5.73
CA HIS A 38 -9.83 -3.71 -4.54
C HIS A 38 -9.71 -2.47 -3.67
N SER A 39 -10.79 -1.69 -3.60
CA SER A 39 -10.88 -0.56 -2.68
C SER A 39 -10.93 -1.13 -1.27
N GLU A 40 -9.76 -1.50 -0.73
CA GLU A 40 -9.61 -1.71 0.70
C GLU A 40 -9.88 -0.37 1.37
N TYR A 41 -10.97 -0.33 2.13
CA TYR A 41 -11.22 0.76 3.05
C TYR A 41 -10.34 0.53 4.27
N TYR A 42 -9.47 1.49 4.57
CA TYR A 42 -8.58 1.44 5.72
C TYR A 42 -9.33 1.96 6.94
N GLU A 43 -9.71 1.03 7.81
CA GLU A 43 -10.40 1.34 9.05
C GLU A 43 -9.51 2.17 10.00
N SER A 44 -10.10 3.26 10.47
CA SER A 44 -9.63 4.08 11.60
C SER A 44 -9.77 3.29 12.92
N ALA A 45 -9.12 3.75 13.99
CA ALA A 45 -9.36 3.19 15.32
C ALA A 45 -10.70 3.64 15.89
N THR A 46 -11.31 2.78 16.70
CA THR A 46 -12.53 3.10 17.43
C THR A 46 -12.26 4.01 18.63
N ASP A 47 -13.29 4.71 19.11
CA ASP A 47 -13.17 5.56 20.30
C ASP A 47 -12.73 4.79 21.55
N SER A 48 -13.13 3.52 21.68
CA SER A 48 -12.72 2.67 22.79
C SER A 48 -11.23 2.34 22.74
N GLU A 49 -10.69 2.05 21.55
CA GLU A 49 -9.26 1.83 21.36
C GLU A 49 -8.46 3.08 21.71
N ILE A 50 -8.90 4.25 21.25
CA ILE A 50 -8.24 5.55 21.54
C ILE A 50 -8.23 5.86 23.03
N GLN A 51 -9.33 5.60 23.75
CA GLN A 51 -9.44 5.87 25.19
C GLN A 51 -8.47 5.05 26.06
N THR A 52 -8.11 3.86 25.60
CA THR A 52 -7.19 2.96 26.32
C THR A 52 -5.77 2.97 25.78
N ALA A 53 -5.51 3.72 24.71
CA ALA A 53 -4.22 3.74 24.04
C ALA A 53 -3.17 4.53 24.82
N ASP A 54 -1.93 4.08 24.71
CA ASP A 54 -0.78 4.85 25.18
C ASP A 54 -0.54 6.04 24.25
N THR A 55 -0.23 7.20 24.85
CA THR A 55 0.02 8.46 24.14
C THR A 55 1.47 8.90 24.39
N PRO A 56 2.43 8.43 23.57
CA PRO A 56 3.83 8.78 23.74
C PRO A 56 4.04 10.27 23.46
N THR A 57 4.86 10.92 24.29
CA THR A 57 5.29 12.31 24.09
C THR A 57 6.64 12.40 23.37
N ASP A 58 7.30 11.27 23.17
CA ASP A 58 8.60 11.13 22.50
C ASP A 58 8.53 9.89 21.61
N TYR A 59 8.95 10.04 20.36
CA TYR A 59 8.92 8.97 19.36
C TYR A 59 10.29 8.37 19.05
N SER A 60 11.36 8.83 19.71
CA SER A 60 12.73 8.39 19.45
C SER A 60 12.96 6.89 19.67
N GLU A 61 12.13 6.24 20.48
CA GLU A 61 12.16 4.78 20.71
C GLU A 61 11.52 3.97 19.55
N TYR A 62 10.77 4.63 18.66
CA TYR A 62 10.08 4.03 17.54
C TYR A 62 10.84 4.31 16.23
N LEU A 63 11.94 3.59 16.03
CA LEU A 63 12.81 3.75 14.86
C LEU A 63 12.06 3.61 13.52
N GLU A 64 10.97 2.84 13.50
CA GLU A 64 10.08 2.70 12.36
C GLU A 64 9.46 4.04 11.93
N LEU A 65 9.16 4.95 12.86
CA LEU A 65 8.56 6.25 12.55
C LEU A 65 9.57 7.22 11.91
N SER A 66 10.85 7.08 12.24
CA SER A 66 11.94 7.84 11.62
C SER A 66 12.33 7.30 10.23
N SER A 67 11.79 6.15 9.83
CA SER A 67 12.10 5.50 8.54
C SER A 67 11.20 5.95 7.39
N GLN A 68 10.28 6.89 7.64
CA GLN A 68 9.37 7.47 6.65
C GLN A 68 9.54 8.99 6.59
N ASP A 69 9.36 9.57 5.39
CA ASP A 69 9.44 11.01 5.13
C ASP A 69 8.07 11.62 4.76
N ILE A 70 6.97 10.94 5.12
CA ILE A 70 5.60 11.30 4.74
C ILE A 70 5.03 12.39 5.63
N PHE A 71 5.25 12.28 6.94
CA PHE A 71 4.84 13.26 7.94
C PHE A 71 5.79 13.25 9.14
N GLN A 72 5.76 14.31 9.95
CA GLN A 72 6.50 14.39 11.21
C GLN A 72 5.57 13.94 12.35
N PRO A 73 5.86 12.83 13.07
CA PRO A 73 5.02 12.33 14.16
C PRO A 73 4.71 13.37 15.25
N GLU A 74 5.64 14.28 15.50
CA GLU A 74 5.56 15.31 16.54
C GLU A 74 4.50 16.39 16.24
N ASP A 75 4.07 16.53 14.99
CA ASP A 75 3.02 17.47 14.58
C ASP A 75 1.60 16.93 14.88
N TYR A 76 1.50 15.70 15.39
CA TYR A 76 0.25 14.98 15.61
C TYR A 76 0.14 14.43 17.04
N THR A 77 -1.09 14.24 17.50
CA THR A 77 -1.36 13.41 18.69
C THR A 77 -1.31 11.94 18.28
N GLY A 78 -0.28 11.22 18.72
CA GLY A 78 -0.09 9.80 18.46
C GLY A 78 -0.72 8.90 19.54
N TYR A 79 -1.32 7.80 19.09
CA TYR A 79 -1.91 6.76 19.92
C TYR A 79 -1.34 5.41 19.52
N VAL A 80 -0.78 4.67 20.47
CA VAL A 80 -0.34 3.29 20.25
C VAL A 80 -1.51 2.36 20.51
N ILE A 81 -2.18 1.95 19.44
CA ILE A 81 -3.39 1.10 19.51
C ILE A 81 -3.03 -0.36 19.73
N THR A 82 -1.88 -0.77 19.23
CA THR A 82 -1.37 -2.13 19.41
C THR A 82 0.13 -2.07 19.52
N ASP A 83 0.69 -2.73 20.53
CA ASP A 83 2.11 -3.02 20.60
C ASP A 83 2.31 -4.43 21.17
N ASN A 84 2.53 -5.39 20.27
CA ASN A 84 2.78 -6.78 20.63
C ASN A 84 4.03 -7.30 19.91
N PRO A 85 4.50 -8.54 20.18
CA PRO A 85 5.72 -9.06 19.55
C PRO A 85 5.70 -9.11 18.02
N GLY A 86 4.51 -9.17 17.39
CA GLY A 86 4.37 -9.23 15.94
C GLY A 86 4.20 -7.87 15.29
N THR A 87 3.32 -7.04 15.83
CA THR A 87 2.88 -5.80 15.17
C THR A 87 2.82 -4.64 16.15
N ARG A 88 3.19 -3.45 15.66
CA ARG A 88 2.89 -2.17 16.30
C ARG A 88 1.98 -1.35 15.39
N VAL A 89 0.93 -0.75 15.95
CA VAL A 89 -0.03 0.09 15.22
C VAL A 89 -0.15 1.43 15.92
N PHE A 90 0.08 2.50 15.17
CA PHE A 90 -0.13 3.87 15.61
C PHE A 90 -1.30 4.49 14.86
N ILE A 91 -2.02 5.36 15.56
CA ILE A 91 -2.94 6.34 14.96
C ILE A 91 -2.43 7.73 15.28
N PHE A 92 -2.32 8.57 14.27
CA PHE A 92 -1.95 9.97 14.41
C PHE A 92 -3.14 10.84 14.08
N SER A 93 -3.51 11.70 15.03
CA SER A 93 -4.66 12.60 14.91
C SER A 93 -4.23 14.05 14.92
N GLN A 94 -4.88 14.87 14.09
CA GLN A 94 -4.75 16.32 14.07
C GLN A 94 -6.11 16.93 14.33
N ASP A 95 -6.20 17.82 15.33
CA ASP A 95 -7.46 18.49 15.72
C ASP A 95 -8.63 17.51 15.95
N GLY A 96 -8.33 16.34 16.53
CA GLY A 96 -9.31 15.28 16.80
C GLY A 96 -9.69 14.40 15.60
N THR A 97 -9.10 14.63 14.43
CA THR A 97 -9.31 13.83 13.22
C THR A 97 -8.17 12.84 13.01
N GLN A 98 -8.46 11.55 12.97
CA GLN A 98 -7.45 10.51 12.66
C GLN A 98 -6.97 10.68 11.21
N THR A 99 -5.70 11.04 11.05
CA THR A 99 -5.11 11.43 9.76
C THR A 99 -4.25 10.32 9.18
N TYR A 100 -3.37 9.72 10.00
CA TYR A 100 -2.52 8.61 9.57
C TYR A 100 -2.68 7.38 10.45
N LYS A 101 -2.58 6.22 9.80
CA LYS A 101 -2.35 4.94 10.46
C LYS A 101 -0.99 4.41 10.05
N VAL A 102 -0.18 4.05 11.03
CA VAL A 102 1.11 3.39 10.79
C VAL A 102 1.03 1.97 11.31
N ILE A 103 1.41 1.00 10.48
CA ILE A 103 1.48 -0.42 10.85
C ILE A 103 2.90 -0.88 10.62
N PHE A 104 3.56 -1.32 11.70
CA PHE A 104 4.88 -1.92 11.63
C PHE A 104 4.81 -3.41 11.95
N VAL A 105 5.14 -4.24 10.96
CA VAL A 105 5.21 -5.70 11.09
C VAL A 105 6.65 -6.06 11.46
N LYS A 106 6.89 -6.35 12.74
CA LYS A 106 8.24 -6.41 13.36
C LYS A 106 9.10 -7.53 12.81
N ASN A 107 8.52 -8.70 12.58
CA ASN A 107 9.21 -9.88 12.05
C ASN A 107 9.61 -9.71 10.58
N GLU A 108 8.87 -8.89 9.83
CA GLU A 108 9.16 -8.57 8.42
C GLU A 108 9.96 -7.28 8.28
N GLN A 109 10.10 -6.51 9.37
CA GLN A 109 10.63 -5.15 9.37
C GLN A 109 9.97 -4.33 8.26
N ARG A 110 8.64 -4.44 8.18
CA ARG A 110 7.83 -3.87 7.10
C ARG A 110 6.96 -2.77 7.64
N LEU A 111 7.09 -1.59 7.07
CA LEU A 111 6.36 -0.39 7.45
C LEU A 111 5.27 -0.10 6.44
N LYS A 112 4.06 0.12 6.95
CA LYS A 112 2.94 0.65 6.17
C LYS A 112 2.51 1.99 6.74
N VAL A 113 2.33 2.98 5.86
CA VAL A 113 1.76 4.29 6.20
C VAL A 113 0.53 4.51 5.35
N ILE A 114 -0.58 4.76 6.02
CA ILE A 114 -1.91 4.89 5.41
C ILE A 114 -2.45 6.28 5.74
N ASP A 115 -2.89 7.00 4.73
CA ASP A 115 -3.68 8.22 4.85
C ASP A 115 -5.15 7.84 5.02
N LEU A 116 -5.69 8.14 6.20
CA LEU A 116 -7.08 7.84 6.55
C LEU A 116 -8.05 8.87 5.98
N ILE A 117 -7.59 10.07 5.62
CA ILE A 117 -8.41 11.11 5.00
C ILE A 117 -8.69 10.77 3.54
N ASN A 118 -7.64 10.38 2.82
CA ASN A 118 -7.74 10.01 1.40
C ASN A 118 -8.03 8.51 1.19
N ASN A 119 -8.05 7.73 2.27
CA ASN A 119 -8.19 6.27 2.26
C ASN A 119 -7.18 5.63 1.29
N GLU A 120 -5.90 5.94 1.49
CA GLU A 120 -4.81 5.55 0.60
C GLU A 120 -3.61 4.98 1.35
N LEU A 121 -3.06 3.88 0.83
CA LEU A 121 -1.78 3.34 1.28
C LEU A 121 -0.64 4.13 0.61
N ILE A 122 0.03 4.98 1.36
CA ILE A 122 1.12 5.82 0.85
C ILE A 122 2.43 5.03 0.78
N MET A 123 2.67 4.14 1.74
CA MET A 123 3.92 3.37 1.85
C MET A 123 3.64 1.95 2.28
N ASP A 124 4.35 1.00 1.67
CA ASP A 124 4.37 -0.41 2.05
C ASP A 124 5.68 -1.08 1.61
N ASN A 125 6.72 -0.98 2.44
CA ASN A 125 8.06 -1.48 2.14
C ASN A 125 8.77 -2.04 3.37
N SER A 126 9.88 -2.76 3.15
CA SER A 126 10.79 -3.16 4.22
C SER A 126 11.74 -2.01 4.54
N ILE A 127 12.05 -1.82 5.82
CA ILE A 127 12.89 -0.74 6.35
C ILE A 127 14.23 -1.23 6.94
N ASN A 128 14.64 -2.45 6.58
CA ASN A 128 15.94 -3.06 6.92
C ASN A 128 17.10 -2.54 6.07
#